data_AF-A0A6N1XBL8-F1
#
_entry.id   AF-A0A6N1XBL8-F1
#
_cell.length_a   1.000
_cell.length_b   1.000
_cell.length_c   1.000
_cell.angle_alpha   90.00
_cell.angle_beta   90.00
_cell.angle_gamma   90.00
#
_symmetry.space_group_name_H-M   'P 1'
#
loop_
_entity.id
_entity.type
_entity.pdbx_description
1 polymer ?
#
loop_
_entity_poly.entity_id
_entity_poly.type
_entity_poly.pdbx_seq_one_letter_code
_entity_poly.pdbx_strand_id
1 'polypeptide(L)'
;MPDPVTTDPNPAMHFFPSPLPFAARSRRRLAALLAAGCCAMASPGAQAQDTWPAKPIKLIVPSAPGGGVDTVARIWANCAATRIGQPLVIENRAGANGLPAVQALKQAPADGYTLFIAGMSQLTVTPYVYAKPPYEVARDFEGVNLVVSSPYLLVASPGSKIDRFADIGKAAAAAPAGLNFGSPGTGSPAHLMSAILADKLKAALVHVPFQGEATALTSVVGNQIDLAPFIAGTALGNVKAGKIKALAVLGSARLADLPTVPTVAELLGSAELAHGSWTALMARSGTPAAVVQKLHAATQQCLQEPDVVQRYQGMHAVTLPGTRADVADYIRRDTDVWKPLVARLGVRND
;
A
#
# COMPACT_ATOMS: atom_id res chain seq x y z
N MET A 1 7.69 -77.44 17.42
CA MET A 1 8.23 -76.07 17.27
C MET A 1 7.83 -75.28 18.51
N PRO A 2 8.75 -74.57 19.17
CA PRO A 2 9.87 -75.09 19.97
C PRO A 2 9.65 -74.89 21.49
N ASP A 3 10.43 -75.64 22.26
CA ASP A 3 10.85 -75.44 23.66
C ASP A 3 11.58 -74.08 23.88
N PRO A 4 12.22 -73.78 25.03
CA PRO A 4 12.20 -74.34 26.41
C PRO A 4 12.16 -73.23 27.50
N VAL A 5 12.33 -73.62 28.79
CA VAL A 5 13.31 -73.09 29.79
C VAL A 5 12.72 -73.35 31.19
N THR A 6 13.03 -74.46 31.90
CA THR A 6 14.21 -74.74 32.78
C THR A 6 14.50 -73.58 33.77
N THR A 7 14.57 -73.69 35.10
CA THR A 7 15.23 -74.66 35.99
C THR A 7 14.82 -74.39 37.46
N ASP A 8 14.58 -75.47 38.21
CA ASP A 8 15.06 -75.83 39.57
C ASP A 8 15.24 -74.76 40.70
N PRO A 9 14.68 -74.99 41.91
CA PRO A 9 15.03 -74.26 43.13
C PRO A 9 15.86 -75.12 44.11
N ASN A 10 17.01 -74.63 44.55
CA ASN A 10 17.72 -75.15 45.73
C ASN A 10 17.88 -74.02 46.77
N PRO A 11 17.66 -74.27 48.08
CA PRO A 11 17.52 -73.23 49.09
C PRO A 11 18.84 -72.96 49.80
N ALA A 12 19.10 -71.70 50.16
CA ALA A 12 20.24 -71.33 50.98
C ALA A 12 19.87 -70.27 52.02
N MET A 13 19.66 -70.76 53.24
CA MET A 13 20.30 -70.29 54.48
C MET A 13 20.36 -68.78 54.71
N HIS A 14 19.40 -68.30 55.50
CA HIS A 14 19.46 -67.04 56.24
C HIS A 14 20.57 -67.07 57.29
N PHE A 15 21.47 -66.07 57.32
CA PHE A 15 22.13 -65.66 58.56
C PHE A 15 22.80 -64.27 58.48
N PHE A 16 22.58 -63.50 59.56
CA PHE A 16 23.30 -62.31 60.09
C PHE A 16 23.08 -60.93 59.45
N PRO A 17 23.36 -59.80 60.15
CA PRO A 17 23.29 -59.47 61.59
C PRO A 17 22.59 -58.10 61.88
N SER A 18 22.59 -57.74 63.17
CA SER A 18 22.00 -56.59 63.91
C SER A 18 22.10 -55.16 63.32
N PRO A 19 21.21 -54.23 63.73
CA PRO A 19 21.17 -52.84 63.24
C PRO A 19 22.30 -51.96 63.78
N LEU A 20 22.87 -51.12 62.91
CA LEU A 20 23.83 -50.07 63.26
C LEU A 20 23.12 -48.84 63.88
N PRO A 21 23.79 -48.10 64.79
CA PRO A 21 23.21 -46.92 65.45
C PRO A 21 23.11 -45.72 64.50
N PHE A 22 21.96 -45.04 64.53
CA PHE A 22 21.72 -43.77 63.85
C PHE A 22 22.60 -42.66 64.45
N ALA A 23 23.68 -42.31 63.76
CA ALA A 23 24.46 -41.13 64.09
C ALA A 23 23.71 -39.86 63.64
N ALA A 24 23.20 -39.10 64.59
CA ALA A 24 22.71 -37.74 64.38
C ALA A 24 23.87 -36.82 63.94
N ARG A 25 24.14 -36.73 62.63
CA ARG A 25 25.13 -35.80 62.07
C ARG A 25 24.49 -34.78 61.12
N SER A 26 24.42 -33.55 61.64
CA SER A 26 24.56 -32.28 60.92
C SER A 26 23.36 -31.72 60.16
N ARG A 27 22.35 -31.24 60.91
CA ARG A 27 21.39 -30.22 60.43
C ARG A 27 22.06 -28.96 59.86
N ARG A 28 23.35 -28.72 60.16
CA ARG A 28 24.14 -27.60 59.63
C ARG A 28 24.60 -27.75 58.17
N ARG A 29 24.70 -28.97 57.62
CA ARG A 29 25.09 -29.17 56.20
C ARG A 29 23.90 -29.01 55.24
N LEU A 30 22.68 -29.32 55.71
CA LEU A 30 21.45 -29.14 54.93
C LEU A 30 21.08 -27.65 54.77
N ALA A 31 21.35 -26.82 55.79
CA ALA A 31 21.13 -25.38 55.72
C ALA A 31 22.06 -24.66 54.73
N ALA A 32 23.30 -25.16 54.55
CA ALA A 32 24.26 -24.60 53.60
C ALA A 32 23.91 -24.91 52.13
N LEU A 33 23.26 -26.05 51.86
CA LEU A 33 22.79 -26.43 50.52
C LEU A 33 21.52 -25.65 50.11
N LEU A 34 20.66 -25.30 51.06
CA LEU A 34 19.46 -24.48 50.80
C LEU A 34 19.82 -23.01 50.50
N ALA A 35 20.87 -22.46 51.12
CA ALA A 35 21.33 -21.10 50.84
C ALA A 35 21.97 -20.95 49.45
N ALA A 36 22.57 -22.01 48.90
CA ALA A 36 23.12 -22.01 47.54
C ALA A 36 22.03 -22.14 46.45
N GLY A 37 20.85 -22.67 46.77
CA GLY A 37 19.73 -22.78 45.83
C GLY A 37 18.99 -21.45 45.59
N CYS A 38 18.95 -20.55 46.58
CA CYS A 38 18.23 -19.28 46.47
C CYS A 38 18.94 -18.22 45.60
N CYS A 39 20.26 -18.33 45.40
CA CYS A 39 21.00 -17.42 44.51
C CYS A 39 20.89 -17.80 43.02
N ALA A 40 20.41 -19.00 42.68
CA ALA A 40 20.25 -19.45 41.30
C ALA A 40 18.92 -18.97 40.65
N MET A 41 18.02 -18.36 41.42
CA MET A 41 16.74 -17.81 40.89
C MET A 41 16.81 -16.32 40.52
N ALA A 42 17.98 -15.69 40.66
CA ALA A 42 18.23 -14.33 40.20
C ALA A 42 18.90 -14.30 38.81
N SER A 43 18.50 -15.21 37.91
CA SER A 43 18.76 -15.00 36.49
C SER A 43 17.93 -13.78 36.08
N PRO A 44 18.54 -12.66 35.62
CA PRO A 44 17.76 -11.63 34.97
C PRO A 44 17.03 -12.35 33.84
N GLY A 45 15.69 -12.34 33.90
CA GLY A 45 14.89 -12.93 32.85
C GLY A 45 15.43 -12.41 31.54
N ALA A 46 16.01 -13.30 30.73
CA ALA A 46 16.37 -12.96 29.37
C ALA A 46 15.06 -12.49 28.76
N GLN A 47 14.91 -11.17 28.67
CA GLN A 47 13.92 -10.59 27.79
C GLN A 47 14.36 -11.13 26.43
N ALA A 48 13.71 -12.18 25.97
CA ALA A 48 13.64 -12.47 24.56
C ALA A 48 13.11 -11.16 23.97
N GLN A 49 14.01 -10.31 23.49
CA GLN A 49 13.64 -9.20 22.65
C GLN A 49 12.93 -9.89 21.50
N ASP A 50 11.60 -9.86 21.52
CA ASP A 50 10.77 -10.21 20.39
C ASP A 50 11.29 -9.36 19.23
N THR A 51 12.22 -9.95 18.47
CA THR A 51 13.08 -9.21 17.55
C THR A 51 12.27 -9.11 16.29
N TRP A 52 11.36 -8.14 16.28
CA TRP A 52 10.51 -7.92 15.13
C TRP A 52 11.41 -7.59 13.91
N PRO A 53 11.26 -8.27 12.77
CA PRO A 53 10.32 -9.37 12.51
C PRO A 53 10.97 -10.77 12.61
N ALA A 54 10.23 -11.74 13.17
CA ALA A 54 10.63 -13.15 13.33
C ALA A 54 9.96 -14.11 12.33
N LYS A 55 9.07 -13.59 11.48
CA LYS A 55 8.34 -14.34 10.44
C LYS A 55 8.10 -13.43 9.23
N PRO A 56 7.72 -13.99 8.06
CA PRO A 56 7.39 -13.20 6.88
C PRO A 56 6.30 -12.15 7.16
N ILE A 57 6.43 -11.00 6.52
CA ILE A 57 5.48 -9.89 6.59
C ILE A 57 4.54 -9.96 5.40
N LYS A 58 3.24 -9.83 5.64
CA LYS A 58 2.23 -9.72 4.60
C LYS A 58 2.15 -8.27 4.10
N LEU A 59 2.22 -8.09 2.79
CA LEU A 59 2.03 -6.80 2.12
C LEU A 59 0.76 -6.83 1.26
N ILE A 60 -0.28 -6.19 1.74
CA ILE A 60 -1.55 -6.11 1.03
C ILE A 60 -1.44 -5.06 -0.09
N VAL A 61 -2.05 -5.35 -1.24
CA VAL A 61 -2.09 -4.47 -2.42
C VAL A 61 -3.52 -4.35 -2.94
N PRO A 62 -4.03 -3.15 -3.28
CA PRO A 62 -5.43 -2.93 -3.66
C PRO A 62 -5.72 -3.15 -5.16
N SER A 63 -4.73 -3.57 -5.95
CA SER A 63 -4.83 -3.80 -7.38
C SER A 63 -4.59 -5.26 -7.75
N ALA A 64 -5.06 -5.66 -8.94
CA ALA A 64 -4.71 -6.96 -9.52
C ALA A 64 -3.19 -7.08 -9.76
N PRO A 65 -2.64 -8.30 -9.81
CA PRO A 65 -1.25 -8.53 -10.19
C PRO A 65 -0.89 -7.85 -11.52
N GLY A 66 0.28 -7.23 -11.59
CA GLY A 66 0.76 -6.48 -12.76
C GLY A 66 0.21 -5.05 -12.89
N GLY A 67 -0.72 -4.62 -12.04
CA GLY A 67 -1.16 -3.22 -11.97
C GLY A 67 -0.09 -2.28 -11.40
N GLY A 68 -0.20 -0.97 -11.64
CA GLY A 68 0.81 0.01 -11.22
C GLY A 68 1.16 -0.04 -9.73
N VAL A 69 0.16 -0.17 -8.84
CA VAL A 69 0.39 -0.27 -7.38
C VAL A 69 1.04 -1.61 -7.00
N ASP A 70 0.71 -2.70 -7.68
CA ASP A 70 1.35 -4.01 -7.49
C ASP A 70 2.82 -3.97 -7.90
N THR A 71 3.15 -3.35 -9.04
CA THR A 71 4.53 -3.16 -9.46
C THR A 71 5.31 -2.32 -8.45
N VAL A 72 4.71 -1.24 -7.93
CA VAL A 72 5.32 -0.44 -6.85
C VAL A 72 5.58 -1.28 -5.61
N ALA A 73 4.58 -2.05 -5.17
CA ALA A 73 4.72 -2.91 -4.00
C ALA A 73 5.82 -3.95 -4.17
N ARG A 74 5.95 -4.57 -5.35
CA ARG A 74 7.01 -5.55 -5.67
C ARG A 74 8.40 -4.93 -5.64
N ILE A 75 8.58 -3.75 -6.24
CA ILE A 75 9.87 -3.04 -6.23
C ILE A 75 10.28 -2.72 -4.79
N TRP A 76 9.36 -2.15 -4.02
CA TRP A 76 9.61 -1.83 -2.61
C TRP A 76 9.88 -3.09 -1.78
N ALA A 77 9.04 -4.13 -1.88
CA ALA A 77 9.15 -5.38 -1.12
C ALA A 77 10.49 -6.07 -1.35
N ASN A 78 10.94 -6.16 -2.61
CA ASN A 78 12.22 -6.78 -2.96
C ASN A 78 13.41 -6.05 -2.31
N CYS A 79 13.39 -4.71 -2.30
CA CYS A 79 14.43 -3.94 -1.63
C CYS A 79 14.33 -4.02 -0.09
N ALA A 80 13.11 -3.93 0.44
CA ALA A 80 12.88 -3.87 1.87
C ALA A 80 13.16 -5.21 2.57
N ALA A 81 12.99 -6.34 1.89
CA ALA A 81 13.15 -7.68 2.47
C ALA A 81 14.54 -7.91 3.08
N THR A 82 15.61 -7.56 2.37
CA THR A 82 16.98 -7.71 2.86
C THR A 82 17.30 -6.75 4.00
N ARG A 83 16.71 -5.55 4.00
CA ARG A 83 16.90 -4.51 5.02
C ARG A 83 16.14 -4.79 6.30
N ILE A 84 14.95 -5.37 6.18
CA ILE A 84 14.08 -5.72 7.31
C ILE A 84 14.49 -7.07 7.91
N GLY A 85 15.02 -7.98 7.09
CA GLY A 85 15.50 -9.30 7.49
C GLY A 85 14.47 -10.41 7.39
N GLN A 86 13.32 -10.15 6.75
CA GLN A 86 12.26 -11.15 6.52
C GLN A 86 11.62 -10.95 5.14
N PRO A 87 11.11 -12.02 4.51
CA PRO A 87 10.38 -11.91 3.26
C PRO A 87 9.12 -11.06 3.39
N LEU A 88 8.80 -10.30 2.34
CA LEU A 88 7.52 -9.58 2.21
C LEU A 88 6.66 -10.29 1.17
N VAL A 89 5.57 -10.92 1.64
CA VAL A 89 4.66 -11.71 0.82
C VAL A 89 3.50 -10.83 0.37
N ILE A 90 3.40 -10.62 -0.94
CA ILE A 90 2.36 -9.78 -1.53
C ILE A 90 1.03 -10.53 -1.61
N GLU A 91 -0.03 -9.88 -1.15
CA GLU A 91 -1.41 -10.35 -1.27
C GLU A 91 -2.27 -9.30 -1.97
N ASN A 92 -2.65 -9.59 -3.23
CA ASN A 92 -3.51 -8.71 -4.02
C ASN A 92 -4.98 -8.87 -3.62
N ARG A 93 -5.64 -7.79 -3.21
CA ARG A 93 -7.07 -7.72 -2.88
C ARG A 93 -7.75 -6.57 -3.64
N ALA A 94 -8.08 -6.84 -4.90
CA ALA A 94 -8.65 -5.86 -5.83
C ALA A 94 -10.17 -5.70 -5.70
N GLY A 95 -10.73 -4.69 -6.40
CA GLY A 95 -12.17 -4.41 -6.47
C GLY A 95 -12.64 -3.30 -5.54
N ALA A 96 -13.81 -2.72 -5.82
CA ALA A 96 -14.47 -1.66 -5.03
C ALA A 96 -13.51 -0.54 -4.56
N ASN A 97 -12.70 -0.01 -5.48
CA ASN A 97 -11.65 0.99 -5.20
C ASN A 97 -10.67 0.59 -4.08
N GLY A 98 -10.37 -0.70 -3.93
CA GLY A 98 -9.43 -1.23 -2.94
C GLY A 98 -10.05 -1.48 -1.57
N LEU A 99 -11.37 -1.37 -1.40
CA LEU A 99 -12.02 -1.58 -0.12
C LEU A 99 -11.71 -2.95 0.54
N PRO A 100 -11.65 -4.09 -0.20
CA PRO A 100 -11.25 -5.37 0.39
C PRO A 100 -9.84 -5.38 0.98
N ALA A 101 -8.88 -4.68 0.35
CA ALA A 101 -7.52 -4.51 0.86
C ALA A 101 -7.51 -3.66 2.14
N VAL A 102 -8.27 -2.57 2.17
CA VAL A 102 -8.37 -1.69 3.34
C VAL A 102 -8.96 -2.44 4.54
N GLN A 103 -10.04 -3.21 4.33
CA GLN A 103 -10.64 -4.02 5.40
C GLN A 103 -9.68 -5.09 5.92
N ALA A 104 -8.87 -5.69 5.04
CA ALA A 104 -7.87 -6.67 5.44
C ALA A 104 -6.82 -6.08 6.40
N LEU A 105 -6.30 -4.88 6.13
CA LEU A 105 -5.39 -4.20 7.06
C LEU A 105 -6.13 -3.79 8.34
N LYS A 106 -7.34 -3.24 8.22
CA LYS A 106 -8.16 -2.79 9.37
C LYS A 106 -8.56 -3.94 10.31
N GLN A 107 -8.59 -5.18 9.85
CA GLN A 107 -8.88 -6.35 10.68
C GLN A 107 -7.62 -7.04 11.20
N ALA A 108 -6.44 -6.70 10.67
CA ALA A 108 -5.19 -7.31 11.07
C ALA A 108 -4.76 -6.88 12.49
N PRO A 109 -3.99 -7.71 13.20
CA PRO A 109 -3.32 -7.31 14.42
C PRO A 109 -2.41 -6.10 14.19
N ALA A 110 -2.31 -5.22 15.17
CA ALA A 110 -1.40 -4.08 15.14
C ALA A 110 0.02 -4.49 15.56
N ASP A 111 0.56 -5.56 14.97
CA ASP A 111 1.87 -6.14 15.30
C ASP A 111 2.93 -5.90 14.20
N GLY A 112 2.54 -5.20 13.13
CA GLY A 112 3.40 -4.87 11.98
C GLY A 112 3.69 -6.02 11.01
N TYR A 113 3.10 -7.21 11.20
CA TYR A 113 3.24 -8.31 10.22
C TYR A 113 2.23 -8.23 9.08
N THR A 114 1.31 -7.28 9.12
CA THR A 114 0.43 -6.94 8.00
C THR A 114 0.57 -5.46 7.68
N LEU A 115 1.00 -5.17 6.46
CA LEU A 115 1.19 -3.83 5.91
C LEU A 115 0.33 -3.66 4.67
N PHE A 116 0.19 -2.41 4.23
CA PHE A 116 -0.58 -2.07 3.05
C PHE A 116 0.16 -1.02 2.22
N ILE A 117 0.37 -1.29 0.94
CA ILE A 117 0.72 -0.23 -0.02
C ILE A 117 -0.58 0.37 -0.51
N ALA A 118 -0.94 1.49 0.08
CA ALA A 118 -2.16 2.23 -0.22
C ALA A 118 -1.91 3.25 -1.33
N GLY A 119 -2.86 3.41 -2.25
CA GLY A 119 -2.88 4.55 -3.15
C GLY A 119 -3.71 5.71 -2.59
N MET A 120 -3.56 6.88 -3.21
CA MET A 120 -4.38 8.07 -2.95
C MET A 120 -5.87 7.73 -2.82
N SER A 121 -6.43 6.94 -3.75
CA SER A 121 -7.87 6.60 -3.74
C SER A 121 -8.34 6.05 -2.39
N GLN A 122 -7.60 5.10 -1.81
CA GLN A 122 -7.98 4.49 -0.53
C GLN A 122 -7.79 5.44 0.65
N LEU A 123 -6.84 6.37 0.56
CA LEU A 123 -6.51 7.23 1.68
C LEU A 123 -7.26 8.57 1.66
N THR A 124 -7.87 8.97 0.54
CA THR A 124 -8.48 10.31 0.42
C THR A 124 -9.83 10.36 -0.27
N VAL A 125 -10.20 9.41 -1.13
CA VAL A 125 -11.46 9.47 -1.88
C VAL A 125 -12.47 8.44 -1.39
N THR A 126 -12.06 7.17 -1.33
CA THR A 126 -12.91 6.03 -0.97
C THR A 126 -13.70 6.23 0.34
N PRO A 127 -13.18 6.87 1.41
CA PRO A 127 -13.97 7.12 2.63
C PRO A 127 -15.22 7.99 2.42
N TYR A 128 -15.25 8.82 1.37
CA TYR A 128 -16.25 9.86 1.18
C TYR A 128 -17.28 9.55 0.08
N VAL A 129 -17.09 8.47 -0.67
CA VAL A 129 -18.02 8.03 -1.73
C VAL A 129 -19.07 7.02 -1.24
N TYR A 130 -19.19 6.82 0.07
CA TYR A 130 -20.23 6.00 0.71
C TYR A 130 -20.99 6.85 1.72
N ALA A 131 -22.31 6.70 1.85
CA ALA A 131 -23.09 7.44 2.86
C ALA A 131 -22.59 7.20 4.29
N LYS A 132 -22.14 5.97 4.57
CA LYS A 132 -21.44 5.62 5.80
C LYS A 132 -19.98 5.26 5.47
N PRO A 133 -18.99 6.04 5.94
CA PRO A 133 -17.59 5.73 5.72
C PRO A 133 -17.25 4.32 6.25
N PRO A 134 -16.68 3.43 5.41
CA PRO A 134 -16.35 2.07 5.84
C PRO A 134 -15.12 1.99 6.77
N TYR A 135 -14.35 3.08 6.84
CA TYR A 135 -13.17 3.25 7.69
C TYR A 135 -12.82 4.74 7.82
N GLU A 136 -12.00 5.06 8.80
CA GLU A 136 -11.44 6.40 9.02
C GLU A 136 -9.93 6.31 9.00
N VAL A 137 -9.29 7.01 8.06
CA VAL A 137 -7.85 6.83 7.79
C VAL A 137 -6.98 7.16 9.01
N ALA A 138 -7.23 8.31 9.65
CA ALA A 138 -6.47 8.76 10.81
C ALA A 138 -6.69 7.91 12.08
N ARG A 139 -7.84 7.25 12.20
CA ARG A 139 -8.15 6.38 13.35
C ARG A 139 -7.61 4.97 13.14
N ASP A 140 -7.85 4.42 11.95
CA ASP A 140 -7.68 2.99 11.68
C ASP A 140 -6.24 2.65 11.25
N PHE A 141 -5.45 3.61 10.75
CA PHE A 141 -4.13 3.37 10.15
C PHE A 141 -3.04 4.33 10.66
N GLU A 142 -1.80 3.86 10.57
CA GLU A 142 -0.58 4.63 10.84
C GLU A 142 0.21 4.77 9.54
N GLY A 143 0.58 5.99 9.16
CA GLY A 143 1.38 6.27 7.98
C GLY A 143 2.88 5.99 8.24
N VAL A 144 3.48 5.13 7.42
CA VAL A 144 4.91 4.79 7.57
C VAL A 144 5.78 5.65 6.67
N ASN A 145 5.44 5.76 5.39
CA ASN A 145 6.14 6.60 4.43
C ASN A 145 5.34 6.78 3.14
N LEU A 146 5.52 7.91 2.45
CA LEU A 146 5.19 7.99 1.03
C LEU A 146 6.17 7.11 0.23
N VAL A 147 5.77 6.56 -0.90
CA VAL A 147 6.64 5.67 -1.69
C VAL A 147 6.98 6.33 -3.01
N VAL A 148 5.96 6.57 -3.84
CA VAL A 148 6.11 7.27 -5.11
C VAL A 148 4.95 8.21 -5.37
N SER A 149 5.18 9.20 -6.22
CA SER A 149 4.12 9.93 -6.93
C SER A 149 4.28 9.78 -8.44
N SER A 150 3.18 9.92 -9.16
CA SER A 150 3.18 10.02 -10.61
C SER A 150 2.06 10.95 -11.05
N PRO A 151 2.34 11.91 -11.96
CA PRO A 151 1.30 12.80 -12.43
C PRO A 151 0.28 12.05 -13.29
N TYR A 152 -0.91 12.63 -13.40
CA TYR A 152 -1.85 12.21 -14.43
C TYR A 152 -1.55 12.91 -15.75
N LEU A 153 -1.83 12.24 -16.86
CA LEU A 153 -1.85 12.77 -18.21
C LEU A 153 -3.29 12.73 -18.70
N LEU A 154 -3.85 13.91 -18.99
CA LEU A 154 -5.09 13.98 -19.73
C LEU A 154 -4.79 13.69 -21.20
N VAL A 155 -5.39 12.63 -21.72
CA VAL A 155 -5.23 12.22 -23.11
C VAL A 155 -6.56 12.29 -23.85
N ALA A 156 -6.46 12.44 -25.17
CA ALA A 156 -7.56 12.32 -26.10
C ALA A 156 -7.33 11.18 -27.09
N SER A 157 -8.44 10.58 -27.49
CA SER A 157 -8.52 9.63 -28.57
C SER A 157 -8.25 10.33 -29.91
N PRO A 158 -7.53 9.69 -30.86
CA PRO A 158 -7.25 10.30 -32.16
C PRO A 158 -8.53 10.65 -32.95
N GLY A 159 -9.62 9.89 -32.77
CA GLY A 159 -10.92 10.11 -33.41
C GLY A 159 -11.77 11.24 -32.81
N SER A 160 -11.43 11.73 -31.61
CA SER A 160 -12.22 12.77 -30.90
C SER A 160 -12.14 14.16 -31.53
N LYS A 161 -11.19 14.38 -32.47
CA LYS A 161 -10.86 15.70 -33.05
C LYS A 161 -10.43 16.75 -32.00
N ILE A 162 -9.96 16.30 -30.83
CA ILE A 162 -9.36 17.14 -29.79
C ILE A 162 -7.84 17.05 -29.97
N ASP A 163 -7.22 18.11 -30.47
CA ASP A 163 -5.78 18.14 -30.75
C ASP A 163 -4.98 18.77 -29.60
N ARG A 164 -5.63 19.64 -28.84
CA ARG A 164 -5.06 20.37 -27.69
C ARG A 164 -6.15 20.63 -26.67
N PHE A 165 -5.73 20.94 -25.45
CA PHE A 165 -6.62 21.20 -24.31
C PHE A 165 -7.72 22.23 -24.61
N ALA A 166 -7.41 23.29 -25.37
CA ALA A 166 -8.35 24.34 -25.72
C ALA A 166 -9.53 23.85 -26.59
N ASP A 167 -9.41 22.70 -27.26
CA ASP A 167 -10.47 22.20 -28.15
C ASP A 167 -11.58 21.47 -27.38
N ILE A 168 -11.36 21.08 -26.11
CA ILE A 168 -12.30 20.26 -25.32
C ILE A 168 -13.68 20.93 -25.23
N GLY A 169 -13.73 22.22 -24.89
CA GLY A 169 -15.01 22.93 -24.74
C GLY A 169 -15.80 23.01 -26.05
N LYS A 170 -15.10 23.27 -27.17
CA LYS A 170 -15.71 23.29 -28.51
C LYS A 170 -16.20 21.90 -28.92
N ALA A 171 -15.40 20.87 -28.70
CA ALA A 171 -15.76 19.49 -29.02
C ALA A 171 -16.99 19.03 -28.19
N ALA A 172 -17.04 19.39 -26.91
CA ALA A 172 -18.19 19.10 -26.06
C ALA A 172 -19.46 19.83 -26.50
N ALA A 173 -19.37 21.10 -26.89
CA ALA A 173 -20.52 21.85 -27.40
C ALA A 173 -21.05 21.29 -28.75
N ALA A 174 -20.18 20.68 -29.55
CA ALA A 174 -20.54 20.06 -30.82
C ALA A 174 -21.14 18.65 -30.67
N ALA A 175 -21.00 18.02 -29.49
CA ALA A 175 -21.53 16.70 -29.19
C ALA A 175 -22.82 16.84 -28.36
N PRO A 176 -24.02 16.58 -28.93
CA PRO A 176 -25.29 16.80 -28.21
C PRO A 176 -25.42 16.02 -26.89
N ALA A 177 -24.81 14.83 -26.81
CA ALA A 177 -24.75 14.02 -25.60
C ALA A 177 -23.55 14.36 -24.69
N GLY A 178 -22.67 15.26 -25.10
CA GLY A 178 -21.37 15.50 -24.47
C GLY A 178 -20.27 14.55 -24.97
N LEU A 179 -19.04 14.76 -24.47
CA LEU A 179 -17.90 13.89 -24.75
C LEU A 179 -17.87 12.74 -23.74
N ASN A 180 -17.62 11.53 -24.21
CA ASN A 180 -17.41 10.38 -23.34
C ASN A 180 -16.02 10.44 -22.72
N PHE A 181 -15.93 10.36 -21.39
CA PHE A 181 -14.65 10.25 -20.70
C PHE A 181 -14.52 8.97 -19.89
N GLY A 182 -13.32 8.40 -19.91
CA GLY A 182 -13.00 7.17 -19.18
C GLY A 182 -12.44 7.42 -17.78
N SER A 183 -12.62 6.43 -16.90
CA SER A 183 -11.91 6.34 -15.62
C SER A 183 -11.73 4.87 -15.22
N PRO A 184 -10.81 4.56 -14.30
CA PRO A 184 -10.66 3.21 -13.73
C PRO A 184 -11.78 2.81 -12.76
N GLY A 185 -12.81 3.64 -12.57
CA GLY A 185 -13.98 3.33 -11.76
C GLY A 185 -14.62 4.57 -11.14
N THR A 186 -15.89 4.45 -10.77
CA THR A 186 -16.64 5.50 -10.08
C THR A 186 -15.99 5.84 -8.75
N GLY A 187 -15.73 7.13 -8.55
CA GLY A 187 -15.07 7.64 -7.35
C GLY A 187 -13.55 7.42 -7.34
N SER A 188 -12.94 7.16 -8.49
CA SER A 188 -11.48 7.26 -8.63
C SER A 188 -11.03 8.72 -8.74
N PRO A 189 -9.77 9.06 -8.43
CA PRO A 189 -9.23 10.40 -8.68
C PRO A 189 -9.39 10.84 -10.15
N ALA A 190 -9.21 9.92 -11.10
CA ALA A 190 -9.47 10.15 -12.53
C ALA A 190 -10.92 10.57 -12.81
N HIS A 191 -11.90 9.92 -12.18
CA HIS A 191 -13.31 10.35 -12.27
C HIS A 191 -13.49 11.78 -11.75
N LEU A 192 -12.96 12.07 -10.56
CA LEU A 192 -13.11 13.36 -9.90
C LEU A 192 -12.42 14.51 -10.64
N MET A 193 -11.20 14.30 -11.13
CA MET A 193 -10.47 15.28 -11.93
C MET A 193 -11.21 15.61 -13.22
N SER A 194 -11.74 14.61 -13.92
CA SER A 194 -12.56 14.84 -15.12
C SER A 194 -13.82 15.64 -14.83
N ALA A 195 -14.47 15.38 -13.69
CA ALA A 195 -15.66 16.12 -13.31
C ALA A 195 -15.36 17.58 -12.92
N ILE A 196 -14.26 17.87 -12.22
CA ILE A 196 -13.79 19.26 -12.03
C ILE A 196 -13.49 19.90 -13.39
N LEU A 197 -12.81 19.17 -14.27
CA LEU A 197 -12.43 19.69 -15.58
C LEU A 197 -13.66 20.05 -16.41
N ALA A 198 -14.69 19.20 -16.39
CA ALA A 198 -15.99 19.46 -17.01
C ALA A 198 -16.59 20.79 -16.52
N ASP A 199 -16.61 21.00 -15.21
CA ASP A 199 -17.16 22.21 -14.60
C ASP A 199 -16.33 23.46 -14.92
N LYS A 200 -15.00 23.37 -14.87
CA LYS A 200 -14.09 24.50 -15.20
C LYS A 200 -14.19 24.89 -16.67
N LEU A 201 -14.29 23.91 -17.57
CA LEU A 201 -14.38 24.15 -19.00
C LEU A 201 -15.81 24.38 -19.50
N LYS A 202 -16.81 24.26 -18.62
CA LYS A 202 -18.25 24.25 -18.98
C LYS A 202 -18.53 23.27 -20.13
N ALA A 203 -17.85 22.12 -20.09
CA ALA A 203 -17.93 21.06 -21.08
C ALA A 203 -18.87 19.97 -20.58
N ALA A 204 -19.85 19.58 -21.40
CA ALA A 204 -20.69 18.41 -21.13
C ALA A 204 -19.85 17.13 -21.31
N LEU A 205 -19.59 16.42 -20.22
CA LEU A 205 -18.86 15.15 -20.22
C LEU A 205 -19.73 14.02 -19.66
N VAL A 206 -19.67 12.84 -20.28
CA VAL A 206 -20.37 11.62 -19.86
C VAL A 206 -19.37 10.61 -19.33
N HIS A 207 -19.56 10.18 -18.09
CA HIS A 207 -18.65 9.23 -17.44
C HIS A 207 -18.87 7.80 -17.92
N VAL A 208 -17.81 7.16 -18.39
CA VAL A 208 -17.76 5.74 -18.72
C VAL A 208 -16.80 5.04 -17.74
N PRO A 209 -17.29 4.34 -16.71
CA PRO A 209 -16.43 3.63 -15.76
C PRO A 209 -15.91 2.31 -16.34
N PHE A 210 -14.63 2.03 -16.11
CA PHE A 210 -13.97 0.77 -16.50
C PHE A 210 -13.44 0.03 -15.27
N GLN A 211 -13.13 -1.25 -15.41
CA GLN A 211 -12.50 -2.07 -14.38
C GLN A 211 -10.97 -1.86 -14.35
N GLY A 212 -10.53 -0.62 -14.09
CA GLY A 212 -9.11 -0.23 -14.06
C GLY A 212 -8.63 0.58 -15.28
N GLU A 213 -7.43 1.18 -15.17
CA GLU A 213 -6.90 2.09 -16.20
C GLU A 213 -6.58 1.38 -17.52
N ALA A 214 -6.13 0.13 -17.47
CA ALA A 214 -5.72 -0.61 -18.66
C ALA A 214 -6.88 -0.77 -19.66
N THR A 215 -8.07 -1.14 -19.19
CA THR A 215 -9.26 -1.27 -20.05
C THR A 215 -9.73 0.07 -20.60
N ALA A 216 -9.70 1.12 -19.78
CA ALA A 216 -10.01 2.47 -20.25
C ALA A 216 -9.01 2.96 -21.31
N LEU A 217 -7.73 2.66 -21.17
CA LEU A 217 -6.69 3.02 -22.12
C LEU A 217 -6.93 2.39 -23.49
N THR A 218 -7.25 1.09 -23.55
CA THR A 218 -7.61 0.42 -24.80
C THR A 218 -8.85 1.06 -25.44
N SER A 219 -9.82 1.50 -24.65
CA SER A 219 -11.00 2.21 -25.15
C SER A 219 -10.69 3.60 -25.73
N VAL A 220 -9.77 4.38 -25.14
CA VAL A 220 -9.31 5.64 -25.75
C VAL A 220 -8.58 5.38 -27.06
N VAL A 221 -7.65 4.41 -27.07
CA VAL A 221 -6.88 4.02 -28.28
C VAL A 221 -7.83 3.55 -29.39
N GLY A 222 -8.88 2.81 -29.04
CA GLY A 222 -9.88 2.28 -29.95
C GLY A 222 -11.02 3.24 -30.31
N ASN A 223 -10.95 4.52 -29.93
CA ASN A 223 -11.97 5.54 -30.17
C ASN A 223 -13.36 5.22 -29.59
N GLN A 224 -13.43 4.45 -28.50
CA GLN A 224 -14.68 4.15 -27.79
C GLN A 224 -15.04 5.23 -26.77
N ILE A 225 -14.05 6.00 -26.33
CA ILE A 225 -14.21 7.17 -25.46
C ILE A 225 -13.29 8.29 -25.96
N ASP A 226 -13.68 9.54 -25.73
CA ASP A 226 -13.03 10.71 -26.33
C ASP A 226 -11.78 11.14 -25.58
N LEU A 227 -11.83 11.11 -24.24
CA LEU A 227 -10.73 11.53 -23.38
C LEU A 227 -10.68 10.77 -22.06
N ALA A 228 -9.52 10.73 -21.41
CA ALA A 228 -9.39 10.21 -20.05
C ALA A 228 -8.10 10.73 -19.40
N PRO A 229 -8.09 10.96 -18.09
CA PRO A 229 -6.86 11.10 -17.32
C PRO A 229 -6.32 9.70 -16.96
N PHE A 230 -5.04 9.45 -17.24
CA PHE A 230 -4.31 8.25 -16.85
C PHE A 230 -3.05 8.62 -16.10
N ILE A 231 -2.59 7.78 -15.18
CA ILE A 231 -1.24 7.93 -14.64
C ILE A 231 -0.23 7.90 -15.81
N ALA A 232 0.80 8.75 -15.75
CA ALA A 232 1.78 8.90 -16.83
C ALA A 232 2.38 7.55 -17.27
N GLY A 233 2.72 6.69 -16.30
CA GLY A 233 3.19 5.32 -16.54
C GLY A 233 2.31 4.49 -17.47
N THR A 234 0.99 4.67 -17.39
CA THR A 234 0.01 3.91 -18.16
C THR A 234 -0.12 4.44 -19.60
N ALA A 235 -0.12 5.77 -19.78
CA ALA A 235 -0.43 6.38 -21.07
C ALA A 235 0.78 6.74 -21.93
N LEU A 236 1.93 7.04 -21.33
CA LEU A 236 3.04 7.69 -22.03
C LEU A 236 3.59 6.87 -23.20
N GLY A 237 3.64 5.54 -23.09
CA GLY A 237 4.03 4.68 -24.21
C GLY A 237 3.13 4.82 -25.43
N ASN A 238 1.81 4.93 -25.24
CA ASN A 238 0.85 5.13 -26.32
C ASN A 238 0.90 6.56 -26.89
N VAL A 239 1.18 7.56 -26.05
CA VAL A 239 1.42 8.94 -26.49
C VAL A 239 2.67 9.01 -27.38
N LYS A 240 3.80 8.44 -26.93
CA LYS A 240 5.04 8.42 -27.70
C LYS A 240 4.91 7.65 -29.02
N ALA A 241 4.07 6.61 -29.04
CA ALA A 241 3.75 5.86 -30.25
C ALA A 241 2.73 6.55 -31.17
N GLY A 242 2.23 7.75 -30.81
CA GLY A 242 1.24 8.49 -31.59
C GLY A 242 -0.16 7.86 -31.63
N LYS A 243 -0.46 6.90 -30.75
CA LYS A 243 -1.76 6.19 -30.72
C LYS A 243 -2.86 6.99 -30.03
N ILE A 244 -2.47 7.91 -29.13
CA ILE A 244 -3.34 8.85 -28.40
C ILE A 244 -2.60 10.17 -28.24
N LYS A 245 -3.32 11.26 -27.99
CA LYS A 245 -2.75 12.61 -27.86
C LYS A 245 -2.72 13.04 -26.41
N ALA A 246 -1.57 13.51 -25.91
CA ALA A 246 -1.49 14.13 -24.59
C ALA A 246 -1.91 15.60 -24.68
N LEU A 247 -2.89 15.98 -23.86
CA LEU A 247 -3.46 17.33 -23.85
C LEU A 247 -2.89 18.19 -22.73
N ALA A 248 -2.71 17.60 -21.55
CA ALA A 248 -2.20 18.30 -20.36
C ALA A 248 -1.61 17.32 -19.34
N VAL A 249 -0.63 17.80 -18.57
CA VAL A 249 -0.14 17.16 -17.36
C VAL A 249 -0.93 17.65 -16.16
N LEU A 250 -1.56 16.73 -15.43
CA LEU A 250 -2.30 16.98 -14.19
C LEU A 250 -1.34 16.72 -13.02
N GLY A 251 -0.38 17.63 -12.90
CA GLY A 251 0.70 17.61 -11.91
C GLY A 251 1.33 18.99 -11.79
N SER A 252 2.26 19.14 -10.85
CA SER A 252 2.90 20.43 -10.52
C SER A 252 3.94 20.89 -11.56
N ALA A 253 4.40 19.99 -12.42
CA ALA A 253 5.38 20.28 -13.46
C ALA A 253 5.11 19.45 -14.72
N ARG A 254 5.65 19.91 -15.85
CA ARG A 254 5.63 19.16 -17.11
C ARG A 254 6.47 17.89 -16.96
N LEU A 255 6.14 16.85 -17.75
CA LEU A 255 6.97 15.66 -17.82
C LEU A 255 8.22 15.93 -18.65
N ALA A 256 9.39 15.48 -18.17
CA ALA A 256 10.64 15.56 -18.92
C ALA A 256 10.54 14.85 -20.28
N ASP A 257 9.77 13.77 -20.35
CA ASP A 257 9.47 13.02 -21.57
C ASP A 257 8.51 13.73 -22.54
N LEU A 258 7.77 14.73 -22.07
CA LEU A 258 6.79 15.50 -22.84
C LEU A 258 6.94 17.01 -22.55
N PRO A 259 8.11 17.62 -22.85
CA PRO A 259 8.40 19.00 -22.43
C PRO A 259 7.47 20.05 -23.08
N THR A 260 6.84 19.70 -24.20
CA THR A 260 5.90 20.55 -24.93
C THR A 260 4.46 20.45 -24.44
N VAL A 261 4.12 19.42 -23.65
CA VAL A 261 2.77 19.25 -23.09
C VAL A 261 2.65 20.09 -21.82
N PRO A 262 1.78 21.11 -21.79
CA PRO A 262 1.64 21.99 -20.64
C PRO A 262 0.99 21.28 -19.46
N THR A 263 1.21 21.82 -18.27
CA THR A 263 0.43 21.46 -17.08
C THR A 263 -0.97 22.07 -17.15
N VAL A 264 -1.92 21.45 -16.45
CA VAL A 264 -3.26 22.01 -16.27
C VAL A 264 -3.22 23.35 -15.52
N ALA A 265 -2.23 23.56 -14.65
CA ALA A 265 -2.04 24.82 -13.94
C ALA A 265 -1.61 25.97 -14.86
N GLU A 266 -0.72 25.72 -15.82
CA GLU A 266 -0.35 26.69 -16.86
C GLU A 266 -1.55 27.05 -17.75
N LEU A 267 -2.43 26.09 -18.02
CA LEU A 267 -3.59 26.26 -18.90
C LEU A 267 -4.77 26.98 -18.22
N LEU A 268 -5.03 26.67 -16.95
CA LEU A 268 -6.20 27.17 -16.21
C LEU A 268 -5.87 28.28 -15.21
N GLY A 269 -4.58 28.61 -15.00
CA GLY A 269 -4.14 29.54 -13.97
C GLY A 269 -4.45 29.08 -12.54
N SER A 270 -4.64 27.77 -12.33
CA SER A 270 -5.10 27.18 -11.07
C SER A 270 -4.45 25.82 -10.83
N ALA A 271 -3.92 25.62 -9.61
CA ALA A 271 -3.30 24.36 -9.20
C ALA A 271 -4.30 23.30 -8.69
N GLU A 272 -5.61 23.57 -8.70
CA GLU A 272 -6.64 22.68 -8.15
C GLU A 272 -6.68 21.29 -8.80
N LEU A 273 -6.19 21.17 -10.03
CA LEU A 273 -6.07 19.90 -10.77
C LEU A 273 -4.63 19.38 -10.85
N ALA A 274 -3.67 20.05 -10.20
CA ALA A 274 -2.26 19.68 -10.20
C ALA A 274 -1.95 18.62 -9.13
N HIS A 275 -2.82 17.62 -8.98
CA HIS A 275 -2.68 16.54 -7.99
C HIS A 275 -2.27 15.25 -8.71
N GLY A 276 -0.98 14.91 -8.60
CA GLY A 276 -0.48 13.62 -9.06
C GLY A 276 -0.95 12.48 -8.16
N SER A 277 -1.11 11.28 -8.72
CA SER A 277 -1.27 10.06 -7.96
C SER A 277 -0.08 9.86 -7.01
N TRP A 278 -0.32 9.25 -5.86
CA TRP A 278 0.74 8.86 -4.93
C TRP A 278 0.37 7.58 -4.20
N THR A 279 1.39 6.91 -3.69
CA THR A 279 1.25 5.71 -2.86
C THR A 279 1.99 5.90 -1.54
N ALA A 280 1.50 5.23 -0.50
CA ALA A 280 2.08 5.23 0.82
C ALA A 280 2.11 3.82 1.40
N LEU A 281 3.14 3.54 2.21
CA LEU A 281 3.18 2.39 3.08
C LEU A 281 2.41 2.71 4.36
N MET A 282 1.42 1.89 4.66
CA MET A 282 0.54 2.02 5.82
C MET A 282 0.65 0.79 6.71
N ALA A 283 0.56 1.01 8.02
CA ALA A 283 0.39 -0.01 9.03
C ALA A 283 -0.96 0.16 9.75
N ARG A 284 -1.34 -0.84 10.55
CA ARG A 284 -2.53 -0.73 11.41
C ARG A 284 -2.24 0.26 12.54
N SER A 285 -3.20 1.13 12.86
CA SER A 285 -3.10 2.00 14.04
C SER A 285 -2.87 1.17 15.31
N GLY A 286 -1.95 1.64 16.17
CA GLY A 286 -1.47 0.89 17.34
C GLY A 286 -0.25 -0.01 17.09
N THR A 287 0.27 -0.07 15.86
CA THR A 287 1.53 -0.79 15.57
C THR A 287 2.67 -0.18 16.41
N PRO A 288 3.53 -0.98 17.09
CA PRO A 288 4.57 -0.46 17.95
C PRO A 288 5.49 0.55 17.23
N ALA A 289 5.80 1.65 17.91
CA ALA A 289 6.60 2.73 17.33
C ALA A 289 7.96 2.26 16.79
N ALA A 290 8.62 1.32 17.46
CA ALA A 290 9.88 0.73 17.00
C ALA A 290 9.74 -0.03 15.67
N VAL A 291 8.59 -0.70 15.45
CA VAL A 291 8.29 -1.39 14.20
C VAL A 291 8.08 -0.38 13.07
N VAL A 292 7.26 0.64 13.32
CA VAL A 292 7.03 1.73 12.36
C VAL A 292 8.34 2.44 12.00
N GLN A 293 9.21 2.70 12.99
CA GLN A 293 10.51 3.32 12.76
C GLN A 293 11.43 2.45 11.90
N LYS A 294 11.48 1.13 12.15
CA LYS A 294 12.27 0.19 11.33
C LYS A 294 11.75 0.12 9.90
N LEU A 295 10.42 0.09 9.70
CA LEU A 295 9.80 0.12 8.37
C LEU A 295 10.07 1.44 7.63
N HIS A 296 9.97 2.56 8.34
CA HIS A 296 10.28 3.88 7.81
C HIS A 296 11.74 3.96 7.34
N ALA A 297 12.69 3.55 8.19
CA ALA A 297 14.12 3.54 7.86
C ALA A 297 14.42 2.65 6.64
N ALA A 298 13.87 1.44 6.58
CA ALA A 298 14.03 0.56 5.42
C ALA A 298 13.44 1.19 4.14
N THR A 299 12.30 1.87 4.26
CA THR A 299 11.67 2.55 3.12
C THR A 299 12.52 3.72 2.63
N GLN A 300 13.04 4.57 3.52
CA GLN A 300 13.93 5.67 3.16
C GLN A 300 15.16 5.17 2.39
N GLN A 301 15.80 4.11 2.88
CA GLN A 301 16.95 3.49 2.20
C GLN A 301 16.58 2.98 0.81
N CYS A 302 15.42 2.31 0.66
CA CYS A 302 14.98 1.84 -0.64
C CYS A 302 14.67 2.96 -1.62
N LEU A 303 14.07 4.06 -1.18
CA LEU A 303 13.72 5.18 -2.05
C LEU A 303 14.93 6.00 -2.51
N GLN A 304 16.10 5.76 -1.93
CA GLN A 304 17.39 6.36 -2.29
C GLN A 304 18.30 5.39 -3.06
N GLU A 305 17.94 4.11 -3.15
CA GLU A 305 18.71 3.11 -3.88
C GLU A 305 18.65 3.39 -5.39
N PRO A 306 19.78 3.53 -6.11
CA PRO A 306 19.78 3.90 -7.52
C PRO A 306 18.93 2.98 -8.40
N ASP A 307 19.03 1.66 -8.21
CA ASP A 307 18.25 0.67 -8.95
C ASP A 307 16.74 0.81 -8.72
N VAL A 308 16.34 1.15 -7.50
CA VAL A 308 14.92 1.37 -7.15
C VAL A 308 14.42 2.66 -7.77
N VAL A 309 15.20 3.75 -7.65
CA VAL A 309 14.88 5.04 -8.28
C VAL A 309 14.74 4.88 -9.79
N GLN A 310 15.67 4.20 -10.45
CA GLN A 310 15.63 3.98 -11.89
C GLN A 310 14.41 3.14 -12.32
N ARG A 311 14.06 2.09 -11.56
CA ARG A 311 12.86 1.29 -11.84
C ARG A 311 11.58 2.13 -11.73
N TYR A 312 11.48 2.98 -10.71
CA TYR A 312 10.33 3.89 -10.58
C TYR A 312 10.30 4.97 -11.67
N GLN A 313 11.45 5.53 -12.04
CA GLN A 313 11.56 6.46 -13.17
C GLN A 313 11.13 5.82 -14.49
N GLY A 314 11.46 4.54 -14.71
CA GLY A 314 10.98 3.76 -15.85
C GLY A 314 9.46 3.58 -15.89
N MET A 315 8.79 3.77 -14.75
CA MET A 315 7.32 3.82 -14.64
C MET A 315 6.76 5.25 -14.67
N HIS A 316 7.62 6.25 -14.94
CA HIS A 316 7.28 7.67 -14.86
C HIS A 316 6.73 8.07 -13.48
N ALA A 317 7.32 7.46 -12.45
CA ALA A 317 7.07 7.75 -11.05
C ALA A 317 8.33 8.33 -10.38
N VAL A 318 8.11 9.22 -9.43
CA VAL A 318 9.17 9.88 -8.65
C VAL A 318 9.10 9.35 -7.23
N THR A 319 10.24 8.94 -6.66
CA THR A 319 10.31 8.51 -5.27
C THR A 319 10.02 9.67 -4.32
N LEU A 320 9.37 9.36 -3.20
CA LEU A 320 9.02 10.33 -2.17
C LEU A 320 9.73 10.00 -0.84
N PRO A 321 11.07 10.16 -0.75
CA PRO A 321 11.74 10.17 0.55
C PRO A 321 11.22 11.37 1.36
N GLY A 322 11.24 11.27 2.68
CA GLY A 322 10.50 12.20 3.52
C GLY A 322 10.24 11.68 4.93
N THR A 323 9.39 12.38 5.67
CA THR A 323 9.06 12.04 7.06
C THR A 323 7.77 11.23 7.17
N ARG A 324 7.51 10.65 8.35
CA ARG A 324 6.22 10.01 8.64
C ARG A 324 5.05 11.01 8.62
N ALA A 325 5.29 12.26 9.01
CA ALA A 325 4.27 13.31 9.01
C ALA A 325 3.79 13.65 7.60
N ASP A 326 4.67 13.53 6.60
CA ASP A 326 4.36 13.82 5.20
C ASP A 326 3.18 12.97 4.69
N VAL A 327 3.01 11.74 5.19
CA VAL A 327 1.87 10.88 4.83
C VAL A 327 0.55 11.54 5.26
N ALA A 328 0.48 12.01 6.51
CA ALA A 328 -0.71 12.70 7.03
C ALA A 328 -0.96 14.02 6.28
N ASP A 329 0.10 14.74 5.93
CA ASP A 329 -0.01 15.98 5.16
C ASP A 329 -0.55 15.75 3.74
N TYR A 330 -0.08 14.72 3.03
CA TYR A 330 -0.63 14.34 1.72
C TYR A 330 -2.09 13.92 1.81
N ILE A 331 -2.45 13.14 2.84
CA ILE A 331 -3.84 12.71 3.08
C ILE A 331 -4.73 13.93 3.29
N ARG A 332 -4.31 14.87 4.16
CA ARG A 332 -5.06 16.09 4.47
C ARG A 332 -5.21 16.98 3.24
N ARG A 333 -4.09 17.32 2.58
CA ARG A 333 -4.05 18.17 1.37
C ARG A 333 -5.06 17.71 0.33
N ASP A 334 -5.07 16.42 0.05
CA ASP A 334 -5.94 15.85 -0.96
C ASP A 334 -7.38 15.66 -0.44
N THR A 335 -7.57 15.30 0.83
CA THR A 335 -8.92 15.24 1.43
C THR A 335 -9.64 16.58 1.35
N ASP A 336 -8.93 17.68 1.62
CA ASP A 336 -9.49 19.04 1.59
C ASP A 336 -9.97 19.44 0.18
N VAL A 337 -9.38 18.86 -0.87
CA VAL A 337 -9.80 19.05 -2.27
C VAL A 337 -10.91 18.07 -2.65
N TRP A 338 -10.74 16.78 -2.37
CA TRP A 338 -11.62 15.73 -2.90
C TRP A 338 -12.94 15.60 -2.15
N LYS A 339 -12.94 15.76 -0.82
CA LYS A 339 -14.17 15.56 -0.01
C LYS A 339 -15.28 16.55 -0.39
N PRO A 340 -15.03 17.89 -0.48
CA PRO A 340 -16.07 18.82 -0.91
C PRO A 340 -16.54 18.55 -2.34
N LEU A 341 -15.62 18.13 -3.21
CA LEU A 341 -15.94 17.80 -4.59
C LEU A 341 -16.86 16.59 -4.70
N VAL A 342 -16.55 15.49 -4.00
CA VAL A 342 -17.40 14.29 -3.99
C VAL A 342 -18.82 14.64 -3.57
N ALA A 343 -18.97 15.45 -2.53
CA ALA A 343 -20.28 15.92 -2.06
C ALA A 343 -21.00 16.77 -3.12
N ARG A 344 -20.30 17.73 -3.73
CA ARG A 344 -20.85 18.63 -4.78
C ARG A 344 -21.29 17.87 -6.02
N LEU A 345 -20.53 16.87 -6.44
CA LEU A 345 -20.82 16.07 -7.63
C LEU A 345 -21.83 14.95 -7.38
N GLY A 346 -22.22 14.71 -6.11
CA GLY A 346 -23.12 13.61 -5.75
C GLY A 346 -22.54 12.23 -6.06
N VAL A 347 -21.21 12.09 -6.13
CA VAL A 347 -20.55 10.81 -6.44
C VAL A 347 -20.74 9.85 -5.28
N ARG A 348 -21.37 8.71 -5.54
CA ARG A 348 -21.64 7.66 -4.56
C ARG A 348 -21.40 6.27 -5.14
N ASN A 349 -21.05 5.34 -4.26
CA ASN A 349 -20.81 3.92 -4.53
C ASN A 349 -21.67 3.00 -3.63
N ASP A 350 -22.75 3.54 -3.06
CA ASP A 350 -23.78 2.81 -2.30
C ASP A 350 -25.08 2.62 -3.10
#